data_AF-A0A5K0Z431-F1
#
_entry.id   AF-A0A5K0Z431-F1
#
_cell.length_a   1.000
_cell.length_b   1.000
_cell.length_c   1.000
_cell.angle_alpha   90.00
_cell.angle_beta   90.00
_cell.angle_gamma   90.00
#
_symmetry.space_group_name_H-M   'P 1'
#
loop_
_entity.id
_entity.type
_entity.pdbx_description
1 polymer ?
#
loop_
_entity_poly.entity_id
_entity_poly.type
_entity_poly.pdbx_seq_one_letter_code
_entity_poly.pdbx_strand_id
1 'polypeptide(L)' 'YDDYERSLLISQMSFEKTFGLSSVFIESTMMEYGGVPESANPAMLIMEAIHVISCGYEEKTEWGKE' A
#
# COMPACT_ATOMS: atom_id res chain seq x y z
N TYR A 1 -12.54 2.96 23.39
CA TYR A 1 -11.97 3.96 22.47
C TYR A 1 -10.51 3.59 22.15
N ASP A 2 -9.66 3.34 23.14
CA ASP A 2 -8.26 2.89 22.93
C ASP A 2 -8.10 1.62 22.05
N ASP A 3 -8.94 0.60 22.28
CA ASP A 3 -8.84 -0.67 21.52
C ASP A 3 -9.15 -0.52 20.02
N TYR A 4 -10.07 0.38 19.64
CA TYR A 4 -10.44 0.61 18.24
C TYR A 4 -9.31 1.30 17.47
N GLU A 5 -8.70 2.34 18.05
CA GLU A 5 -7.55 3.02 17.47
C GLU A 5 -6.36 2.07 17.33
N ARG A 6 -6.15 1.22 18.33
CA ARG A 6 -5.12 0.17 18.29
C ARG A 6 -5.36 -0.82 17.15
N SER A 7 -6.60 -1.28 16.97
CA SER A 7 -6.96 -2.19 15.87
C SER A 7 -6.75 -1.54 14.50
N LEU A 8 -7.10 -0.26 14.35
CA LEU A 8 -6.88 0.48 13.10
C LEU A 8 -5.38 0.59 12.78
N LEU A 9 -4.55 0.90 13.78
CA LEU A 9 -3.10 0.99 13.61
C LEU A 9 -2.48 -0.36 13.24
N ILE A 10 -2.89 -1.45 13.91
CA ILE A 10 -2.44 -2.80 13.57
C ILE A 10 -2.82 -3.17 12.13
N SER A 11 -4.05 -2.83 11.72
CA SER A 11 -4.53 -3.05 10.36
C SER A 11 -3.65 -2.32 9.34
N GLN A 12 -3.39 -1.02 9.56
CA GLN A 12 -2.51 -0.23 8.71
C GLN A 12 -1.10 -0.82 8.61
N MET A 13 -0.49 -1.16 9.74
CA MET A 13 0.84 -1.77 9.77
C MET A 13 0.88 -3.12 9.04
N SER A 14 -0.21 -3.89 9.07
CA SER A 14 -0.30 -5.15 8.34
C SER A 14 -0.30 -4.94 6.82
N PHE A 15 -1.04 -3.94 6.34
CA PHE A 15 -1.02 -3.56 4.92
C PHE A 15 0.34 -3.04 4.49
N GLU A 16 0.97 -2.18 5.29
CA GLU A 16 2.30 -1.65 4.98
C GLU A 16 3.36 -2.76 4.90
N LYS A 17 3.24 -3.78 5.76
CA LYS A 17 4.14 -4.93 5.74
C LYS A 17 3.95 -5.79 4.50
N THR A 18 2.71 -6.05 4.10
CA THR A 18 2.41 -6.89 2.93
C THR A 18 2.65 -6.16 1.61
N PHE A 19 2.11 -4.95 1.48
CA PHE A 19 2.05 -4.22 0.21
C PHE A 19 3.09 -3.10 0.10
N GLY A 20 3.75 -2.70 1.18
CA GLY A 20 4.70 -1.59 1.19
C GLY A 20 4.04 -0.24 1.50
N LEU A 21 4.78 0.86 1.31
CA LEU A 21 4.36 2.21 1.71
C LEU A 21 3.63 3.01 0.62
N SER A 22 3.37 2.40 -0.53
CA SER A 22 2.67 3.09 -1.61
C SER A 22 1.17 3.15 -1.32
N SER A 23 0.66 4.32 -0.94
CA SER A 23 -0.77 4.48 -0.58
C SER A 23 -1.68 4.17 -1.76
N VAL A 24 -1.32 4.63 -2.96
CA VAL A 24 -2.05 4.32 -4.20
C VAL A 24 -2.08 2.82 -4.45
N PHE A 25 -0.95 2.13 -4.26
CA PHE A 25 -0.89 0.69 -4.47
C PHE A 25 -1.75 -0.06 -3.44
N ILE A 26 -1.63 0.25 -2.14
CA ILE A 26 -2.47 -0.32 -1.08
C ILE A 26 -3.95 -0.11 -1.40
N GLU A 27 -4.37 1.13 -1.67
CA GLU A 27 -5.76 1.45 -1.99
C GLU A 27 -6.26 0.67 -3.22
N SER A 28 -5.43 0.54 -4.26
CA SER A 28 -5.77 -0.24 -5.46
C SER A 28 -6.01 -1.72 -5.16
N THR A 29 -5.35 -2.30 -4.16
CA THR A 29 -5.58 -3.70 -3.74
C THR A 29 -6.87 -3.89 -2.93
N MET A 30 -7.40 -2.82 -2.33
CA MET A 30 -8.66 -2.84 -1.57
C MET A 30 -9.89 -2.71 -2.46
N MET A 31 -9.71 -2.38 -3.74
CA MET A 31 -10.81 -2.23 -4.70
C MET A 31 -11.23 -3.59 -5.27
N GLU A 32 -12.47 -4.01 -5.02
CA GLU A 32 -13.01 -5.32 -5.46
C GLU A 32 -12.84 -5.56 -6.98
N TYR A 33 -13.02 -4.51 -7.79
CA TYR A 33 -12.92 -4.57 -9.25
C TYR A 33 -11.58 -4.03 -9.77
N GLY A 34 -10.60 -3.83 -8.89
CA GLY A 34 -9.36 -3.13 -9.20
C GLY A 34 -9.59 -1.66 -9.61
N GLY A 35 -8.56 -1.05 -10.21
CA GLY A 35 -8.57 0.33 -10.65
C GLY A 35 -7.55 1.18 -9.90
N VAL A 36 -7.75 2.50 -9.94
CA VAL A 36 -6.94 3.48 -9.21
C VAL A 36 -7.86 4.34 -8.35
N PRO A 37 -7.39 4.87 -7.20
CA PRO A 37 -8.17 5.77 -6.37
C PRO A 37 -8.63 7.01 -7.15
N GLU A 38 -9.84 7.49 -6.90
CA GLU A 38 -10.37 8.71 -7.54
C GLU A 38 -9.55 9.97 -7.21
N SER A 39 -8.85 9.96 -6.07
CA SER A 39 -7.95 11.02 -5.63
C SER A 39 -6.61 11.04 -6.36
N ALA A 40 -6.26 9.96 -7.08
CA ALA A 40 -4.99 9.83 -7.75
C ALA A 40 -4.94 10.68 -9.03
N ASN A 41 -3.87 11.46 -9.19
CA ASN A 41 -3.58 12.16 -10.43
C ASN A 41 -2.42 11.50 -11.19
N PRO A 42 -2.26 11.75 -12.51
CA PRO A 42 -1.22 11.09 -13.30
C PRO A 42 0.21 11.25 -12.77
N ALA A 43 0.54 12.39 -12.16
CA ALA A 43 1.87 12.60 -11.59
C ALA A 43 2.10 11.73 -10.35
N MET A 44 1.10 11.63 -9.47
CA MET A 44 1.14 10.71 -8.32
C MET A 44 1.27 9.26 -8.78
N LEU A 45 0.47 8.84 -9.77
CA LEU A 45 0.55 7.47 -10.30
C LEU A 45 1.97 7.12 -10.78
N ILE A 46 2.63 8.04 -11.48
CA ILE A 46 4.01 7.84 -11.95
C ILE A 46 4.99 7.76 -10.78
N MET A 47 4.88 8.66 -9.79
CA MET A 47 5.75 8.66 -8.61
C MET A 47 5.61 7.36 -7.80
N GLU A 48 4.38 6.91 -7.58
CA GLU A 48 4.07 5.69 -6.84
C GLU A 48 4.53 4.44 -7.60
N ALA A 49 4.32 4.39 -8.92
CA ALA A 49 4.82 3.29 -9.74
C ALA A 49 6.35 3.19 -9.67
N ILE A 50 7.07 4.32 -9.76
CA ILE A 50 8.54 4.36 -9.60
C ILE A 50 8.95 3.87 -8.20
N HIS A 51 8.20 4.24 -7.17
CA HIS A 51 8.45 3.78 -5.81
C HIS A 51 8.29 2.26 -5.68
N VAL A 52 7.20 1.69 -6.21
CA VAL A 52 6.90 0.24 -6.14
C VAL A 52 7.92 -0.60 -6.92
N ILE A 53 8.37 -0.14 -8.10
CA ILE A 53 9.36 -0.88 -8.91
C ILE A 53 10.81 -0.61 -8.51
N SER A 54 11.04 0.17 -7.44
CA SER A 54 12.38 0.51 -7.00
C SER A 54 13.10 -0.71 -6.40
N CYS A 55 14.42 -0.73 -6.55
CA CYS A 55 15.26 -1.77 -5.94
C CYS A 55 15.10 -1.73 -4.41
N GLY A 56 14.97 -2.90 -3.78
CA GLY A 56 14.78 -3.02 -2.33
C GLY A 56 13.34 -2.82 -1.87
N TYR A 57 12.37 -2.70 -2.77
CA TYR A 57 10.96 -2.70 -2.40
C TYR A 57 10.57 -4.03 -1.74
N GLU A 58 10.85 -5.15 -2.42
CA GLU A 58 10.60 -6.52 -1.94
C GLU A 58 11.37 -6.88 -0.66
N GLU A 59 12.50 -6.21 -0.39
CA GLU A 59 13.25 -6.42 0.85
C GLU A 59 12.48 -5.94 2.07
N LYS A 60 11.69 -4.86 1.90
CA LYS A 60 10.94 -4.19 2.97
C LYS A 60 9.49 -4.64 3.07
N THR A 61 9.03 -5.48 2.15
CA THR A 61 7.67 -6.05 2.14
C THR A 61 7.71 -7.57 2.22
N GLU A 62 6.56 -8.22 2.27
CA GLU A 62 6.45 -9.69 2.21
C GLU A 62 6.40 -10.23 0.77
N TRP A 63 6.67 -9.39 -0.24
CA TRP A 63 6.67 -9.80 -1.63
C TRP A 63 7.69 -10.92 -1.90
N GLY A 64 7.19 -12.03 -2.43
CA GLY A 64 8.02 -13.20 -2.79
C GLY A 64 8.57 -13.99 -1.60
N LYS A 65 8.17 -13.67 -0.36
CA LYS A 65 8.59 -14.36 0.87
C LYS A 65 7.54 -15.34 1.40
N GLU A 66 6.36 -15.36 0.77
CA GLU A 66 5.25 -16.28 1.05
C GLU A 66 5.39 -17.62 0.31
#